data_AF-A0A935U2N1-F1
#
_entry.id   AF-A0A935U2N1-F1
#
_cell.length_a   1.000
_cell.length_b   1.000
_cell.length_c   1.000
_cell.angle_alpha   90.00
_cell.angle_beta   90.00
_cell.angle_gamma   90.00
#
_symmetry.space_group_name_H-M   'P 1'
#
loop_
_entity.id
_entity.type
_entity.pdbx_description
1 polymer ?
#
loop_
_entity_poly.entity_id
_entity_poly.type
_entity_poly.pdbx_seq_one_letter_code
_entity_poly.pdbx_strand_id
1 'polypeptide(L)'
;MNPHSHTHRDTDRRPRAALAFAVTLTGLVFVAELWGGLRSGSLALLSDAGHMLMDFLGLVITLVALRLSARPASDRRTFGWHRVEVLAAAVNGLLVSALAGGLLWESALRLRQPVLPRLPPMIGVAVLGLVANLWVAARLRGAARHDLNLRGAFLHVTSDALASVGVIGAGLVMAATGWAVLDPLIGIGIAGAILFNAFRLLREALNLLLEGVPRHLRLDEVLAAVKAVPGVVDLSDAHLWGLCSHMVSLSAHITVDPARWDDQPRLQNEIAARLRDRFGIGHVTLQMENRAWTRP
;
A
#
# COMPACT_ATOMS: atom_id res chain seq x y z
N MET A 1 -18.09 -33.49 16.83
CA MET A 1 -18.23 -32.04 16.56
C MET A 1 -17.12 -31.32 17.30
N ASN A 2 -15.97 -31.08 16.64
CA ASN A 2 -14.88 -30.28 17.20
C ASN A 2 -14.98 -28.86 16.63
N PRO A 3 -15.00 -27.81 17.47
CA PRO A 3 -14.95 -26.45 16.98
C PRO A 3 -13.50 -26.10 16.60
N HIS A 4 -13.25 -25.85 15.32
CA HIS A 4 -12.01 -25.25 14.87
C HIS A 4 -11.99 -23.77 15.30
N SER A 5 -11.13 -23.45 16.26
CA SER A 5 -10.83 -22.10 16.70
C SER A 5 -9.99 -21.38 15.64
N HIS A 6 -10.61 -20.44 14.92
CA HIS A 6 -9.91 -19.56 13.98
C HIS A 6 -9.07 -18.52 14.73
N THR A 7 -7.75 -18.70 14.69
CA THR A 7 -6.69 -17.82 15.21
C THR A 7 -6.42 -16.58 14.33
N HIS A 8 -7.43 -16.00 13.68
CA HIS A 8 -7.26 -14.82 12.81
C HIS A 8 -7.43 -13.45 13.52
N ARG A 9 -7.70 -13.42 14.84
CA ARG A 9 -8.04 -12.17 15.55
C ARG A 9 -6.86 -11.31 15.99
N ASP A 10 -5.65 -11.88 16.15
CA ASP A 10 -4.51 -11.13 16.71
C ASP A 10 -3.63 -10.43 15.66
N THR A 11 -3.64 -10.89 14.41
CA THR A 11 -2.90 -10.25 13.31
C THR A 11 -3.57 -8.96 12.83
N ASP A 12 -4.89 -8.84 12.97
CA ASP A 12 -5.69 -7.70 12.51
C ASP A 12 -5.69 -6.49 13.46
N ARG A 13 -5.40 -6.70 14.74
CA ARG A 13 -5.38 -5.63 15.77
C ARG A 13 -4.13 -4.76 15.70
N ARG A 14 -2.99 -5.35 15.35
CA ARG A 14 -1.67 -4.68 15.36
C ARG A 14 -1.53 -3.58 14.28
N PRO A 15 -1.96 -3.77 13.02
CA PRO A 15 -1.91 -2.72 12.00
C PRO A 15 -2.78 -1.51 12.37
N ARG A 16 -3.95 -1.77 12.98
CA ARG A 16 -4.92 -0.72 13.33
C ARG A 16 -4.41 0.21 14.43
N ALA A 17 -3.74 -0.32 15.45
CA ALA A 17 -3.19 0.49 16.53
C ALA A 17 -2.03 1.38 16.06
N ALA A 18 -1.12 0.83 15.26
CA ALA A 18 -0.01 1.59 14.67
C ALA A 18 -0.52 2.70 13.74
N LEU A 19 -1.50 2.40 12.89
CA LEU A 19 -2.09 3.40 12.01
C LEU A 19 -2.86 4.48 12.78
N ALA A 20 -3.61 4.11 13.82
CA ALA A 20 -4.29 5.08 14.68
C ALA A 20 -3.30 6.00 15.41
N PHE A 21 -2.16 5.45 15.86
CA PHE A 21 -1.08 6.25 16.43
C PHE A 21 -0.50 7.21 15.39
N ALA A 22 -0.21 6.75 14.16
CA ALA A 22 0.28 7.60 13.08
C ALA A 22 -0.69 8.74 12.75
N VAL A 23 -1.99 8.43 12.58
CA VAL A 23 -3.05 9.44 12.39
C VAL A 23 -3.04 10.48 13.51
N THR A 24 -2.94 10.02 14.76
CA THR A 24 -2.96 10.92 15.94
C THR A 24 -1.73 11.82 15.97
N LEU A 25 -0.54 11.26 15.75
CA LEU A 25 0.71 12.03 15.74
C LEU A 25 0.74 13.05 14.60
N THR A 26 0.48 12.62 13.36
CA THR A 26 0.43 13.51 12.19
C THR A 26 -0.63 14.60 12.36
N GLY A 27 -1.81 14.24 12.91
CA GLY A 27 -2.86 15.21 13.21
C GLY A 27 -2.45 16.27 14.24
N LEU A 28 -1.71 15.87 15.29
CA LEU A 28 -1.19 16.82 16.29
C LEU A 28 -0.15 17.77 15.68
N VAL A 29 0.76 17.25 14.84
CA VAL A 29 1.76 18.08 14.16
C VAL A 29 1.09 19.06 13.20
N PHE A 30 0.14 18.60 12.38
CA PHE A 30 -0.67 19.46 11.51
C PHE A 30 -1.34 20.61 12.27
N VAL A 31 -2.01 20.32 13.40
CA VAL A 31 -2.66 21.37 14.20
C VAL A 31 -1.64 22.35 14.77
N ALA A 32 -0.49 21.87 15.23
CA ALA A 32 0.57 22.71 15.76
C ALA A 32 1.17 23.65 14.70
N GLU A 33 1.44 23.13 13.49
CA GLU A 33 1.96 23.92 12.37
C GLU A 33 0.93 24.91 11.84
N LEU A 34 -0.34 24.51 11.71
CA LEU A 34 -1.42 25.40 11.30
C LEU A 34 -1.58 26.55 12.30
N TRP A 35 -1.64 26.23 13.60
CA TRP A 35 -1.77 27.24 14.64
C TRP A 35 -0.55 28.15 14.72
N GLY A 36 0.66 27.58 14.63
CA GLY A 36 1.92 28.31 14.58
C GLY A 36 2.01 29.23 13.36
N GLY A 37 1.60 28.75 12.18
CA GLY A 37 1.56 29.51 10.94
C GLY A 37 0.58 30.67 10.99
N LEU A 38 -0.64 30.45 11.51
CA LEU A 38 -1.64 31.50 11.69
C LEU A 38 -1.20 32.56 12.70
N ARG A 39 -0.64 32.15 13.83
CA ARG A 39 -0.21 33.10 14.89
C ARG A 39 1.03 33.89 14.51
N SER A 40 1.96 33.29 13.77
CA SER A 40 3.19 33.94 13.31
C SER A 40 3.03 34.70 12.00
N GLY A 41 1.93 34.50 11.26
CA GLY A 41 1.77 35.00 9.89
C GLY A 41 2.75 34.35 8.90
N SER A 42 3.33 33.19 9.25
CA SER A 42 4.35 32.53 8.44
C SER A 42 3.72 31.73 7.31
N LEU A 43 3.89 32.23 6.08
CA LEU A 43 3.52 31.51 4.86
C LEU A 43 4.26 30.17 4.72
N ALA A 44 5.48 30.05 5.28
CA ALA A 44 6.24 28.81 5.26
C ALA A 44 5.57 27.72 6.13
N LEU A 45 5.17 28.05 7.36
CA LEU A 45 4.46 27.11 8.24
C LEU A 45 3.06 26.76 7.69
N LEU A 46 2.36 27.74 7.08
CA LEU A 46 1.07 27.48 6.45
C LEU A 46 1.19 26.56 5.23
N SER A 47 2.26 26.69 4.44
CA SER A 47 2.53 25.81 3.31
C SER A 47 2.85 24.39 3.77
N ASP A 48 3.65 24.23 4.84
CA ASP A 48 4.00 22.93 5.41
C ASP A 48 2.78 22.25 6.04
N ALA A 49 1.94 23.02 6.75
CA ALA A 49 0.67 22.53 7.28
C ALA A 49 -0.27 22.01 6.18
N GLY A 50 -0.24 22.61 4.98
CA GLY A 50 -1.00 22.12 3.82
C GLY A 50 -0.53 20.74 3.34
N HIS A 51 0.79 20.51 3.34
CA HIS A 51 1.37 19.20 3.04
C HIS A 51 0.99 18.16 4.11
N MET A 52 1.19 18.50 5.39
CA MET A 52 0.85 17.65 6.53
C MET A 52 -0.64 17.31 6.61
N LEU A 53 -1.52 18.22 6.19
CA LEU A 53 -2.96 17.95 6.07
C LEU A 53 -3.25 16.82 5.08
N MET A 54 -2.56 16.81 3.93
CA MET A 54 -2.78 15.79 2.90
C MET A 54 -2.31 14.42 3.37
N ASP A 55 -1.17 14.34 4.05
CA ASP A 55 -0.68 13.10 4.65
C ASP A 55 -1.64 12.62 5.74
N PHE A 56 -2.12 13.52 6.60
CA PHE A 56 -3.13 13.22 7.60
C PHE A 56 -4.41 12.66 6.97
N LEU A 57 -4.93 13.28 5.90
CA LEU A 57 -6.11 12.81 5.19
C LEU A 57 -5.90 11.42 4.59
N GLY A 58 -4.74 11.14 4.00
CA GLY A 58 -4.40 9.81 3.47
C GLY A 58 -4.40 8.72 4.55
N LEU A 59 -3.82 9.03 5.72
CA LEU A 59 -3.82 8.13 6.87
C LEU A 59 -5.24 7.91 7.43
N VAL A 60 -6.08 8.96 7.49
CA VAL A 60 -7.48 8.86 7.92
C VAL A 60 -8.29 7.99 6.97
N ILE A 61 -8.16 8.20 5.66
CA ILE A 61 -8.83 7.37 4.63
C ILE A 61 -8.45 5.90 4.82
N THR A 62 -7.17 5.62 4.99
CA THR A 62 -6.66 4.27 5.23
C THR A 62 -7.23 3.66 6.52
N LEU A 63 -7.29 4.43 7.61
CA LEU A 63 -7.81 3.97 8.89
C LEU A 63 -9.31 3.67 8.83
N VAL A 64 -10.09 4.52 8.16
CA VAL A 64 -11.51 4.30 7.92
C VAL A 64 -11.71 3.05 7.06
N ALA A 65 -10.91 2.87 6.01
CA ALA A 65 -10.98 1.70 5.14
C ALA A 65 -10.71 0.40 5.90
N LEU A 66 -9.66 0.37 6.75
CA LEU A 66 -9.35 -0.78 7.60
C LEU A 66 -10.44 -1.08 8.64
N ARG A 67 -11.13 -0.07 9.15
CA ARG A 67 -12.29 -0.27 10.05
C ARG A 67 -13.49 -0.80 9.31
N LEU A 68 -13.72 -0.35 8.08
CA LEU A 68 -14.85 -0.78 7.27
C LEU A 68 -14.64 -2.20 6.72
N SER A 69 -13.42 -2.54 6.28
CA SER A 69 -13.06 -3.88 5.80
C SER A 69 -13.13 -4.96 6.89
N ALA A 70 -13.03 -4.56 8.17
CA ALA A 70 -13.19 -5.44 9.32
C ALA A 70 -14.63 -5.89 9.58
N ARG A 71 -15.62 -5.30 8.90
CA ARG A 71 -17.03 -5.66 9.09
C ARG A 71 -17.30 -7.06 8.52
N PRO A 72 -18.10 -7.89 9.22
CA PRO A 72 -18.46 -9.21 8.73
C PRO A 72 -19.23 -9.12 7.40
N ALA A 73 -19.21 -10.22 6.65
CA ALA A 73 -20.02 -10.40 5.46
C ALA A 73 -21.53 -10.28 5.78
N SER A 74 -22.30 -9.86 4.79
CA SER A 74 -23.77 -9.79 4.88
C SER A 74 -24.41 -10.31 3.60
N ASP A 75 -25.73 -10.54 3.61
CA ASP A 75 -26.45 -11.10 2.45
C ASP A 75 -26.35 -10.23 1.19
N ARG A 76 -26.16 -8.91 1.38
CA ARG A 76 -25.96 -7.95 0.27
C ARG A 76 -24.49 -7.78 -0.13
N ARG A 77 -23.57 -8.27 0.69
CA ARG A 77 -22.10 -8.17 0.53
C ARG A 77 -21.48 -9.48 1.01
N THR A 78 -21.61 -10.52 0.18
CA THR A 78 -21.27 -11.90 0.52
C THR A 78 -19.77 -12.10 0.81
N PHE A 79 -18.92 -11.31 0.16
CA PHE A 79 -17.49 -11.22 0.47
C PHE A 79 -17.14 -10.14 1.50
N GLY A 80 -18.13 -9.51 2.14
CA GLY A 80 -17.91 -8.41 3.08
C GLY A 80 -17.41 -7.12 2.42
N TRP A 81 -16.61 -6.35 3.16
CA TRP A 81 -16.19 -5.00 2.79
C TRP A 81 -14.71 -4.89 2.40
N HIS A 82 -14.05 -6.02 2.10
CA HIS A 82 -12.62 -6.06 1.83
C HIS A 82 -12.17 -5.15 0.67
N ARG A 83 -13.00 -4.98 -0.37
CA ARG A 83 -12.70 -4.09 -1.52
C ARG A 83 -12.63 -2.60 -1.17
N VAL A 84 -13.12 -2.17 0.00
CA VAL A 84 -12.95 -0.78 0.45
C VAL A 84 -11.48 -0.45 0.66
N GLU A 85 -10.68 -1.42 1.11
CA GLU A 85 -9.23 -1.25 1.26
C GLU A 85 -8.58 -0.89 -0.08
N VAL A 86 -8.98 -1.58 -1.15
CA VAL A 86 -8.47 -1.36 -2.51
C VAL A 86 -8.92 0.01 -3.05
N LEU A 87 -10.19 0.38 -2.83
CA LEU A 87 -10.72 1.69 -3.22
C LEU A 87 -10.02 2.84 -2.47
N ALA A 88 -9.78 2.67 -1.17
CA ALA A 88 -9.06 3.65 -0.37
C ALA A 88 -7.61 3.81 -0.84
N ALA A 89 -6.92 2.70 -1.14
CA ALA A 89 -5.58 2.74 -1.72
C ALA A 89 -5.56 3.46 -3.08
N ALA A 90 -6.57 3.23 -3.93
CA ALA A 90 -6.69 3.93 -5.22
C ALA A 90 -6.93 5.44 -5.03
N VAL A 91 -7.86 5.84 -4.17
CA VAL A 91 -8.13 7.25 -3.86
C VAL A 91 -6.89 7.93 -3.29
N ASN A 92 -6.21 7.29 -2.33
CA ASN A 92 -4.97 7.83 -1.75
C ASN A 92 -3.88 7.97 -2.81
N GLY A 93 -3.70 6.96 -3.68
CA GLY A 93 -2.77 7.02 -4.80
C GLY A 93 -3.06 8.16 -5.77
N LEU A 94 -4.34 8.45 -6.04
CA LEU A 94 -4.75 9.59 -6.89
C LEU A 94 -4.46 10.93 -6.22
N LEU A 95 -4.75 11.08 -4.92
CA LEU A 95 -4.48 12.31 -4.17
C LEU A 95 -2.97 12.62 -4.15
N VAL A 96 -2.14 11.63 -3.80
CA VAL A 96 -0.68 11.75 -3.81
C VAL A 96 -0.17 12.06 -5.22
N SER A 97 -0.73 11.43 -6.25
CA SER A 97 -0.35 11.72 -7.64
C SER A 97 -0.70 13.14 -8.07
N ALA A 98 -1.86 13.66 -7.66
CA ALA A 98 -2.28 15.02 -7.97
C ALA A 98 -1.35 16.05 -7.31
N LEU A 99 -1.01 15.85 -6.04
CA LEU A 99 -0.08 16.71 -5.30
C LEU A 99 1.32 16.70 -5.93
N ALA A 100 1.85 15.52 -6.21
CA ALA A 100 3.16 15.38 -6.83
C ALA A 100 3.17 15.93 -8.26
N GLY A 101 2.06 15.80 -9.01
CA GLY A 101 1.89 16.43 -10.32
C GLY A 101 1.91 17.95 -10.24
N GLY A 102 1.25 18.54 -9.24
CA GLY A 102 1.30 19.98 -8.97
C GLY A 102 2.73 20.45 -8.64
N LEU A 103 3.44 19.74 -7.76
CA LEU A 103 4.84 20.04 -7.42
C LEU A 103 5.76 19.92 -8.65
N LEU A 104 5.58 18.88 -9.47
CA LEU A 104 6.34 18.69 -10.69
C LEU A 104 6.11 19.84 -11.68
N TRP A 105 4.85 20.26 -11.83
CA TRP A 105 4.46 21.39 -12.68
C TRP A 105 5.08 22.71 -12.20
N GLU A 106 4.99 23.04 -10.92
CA GLU A 106 5.60 24.24 -10.35
C GLU A 106 7.13 24.23 -10.48
N SER A 107 7.76 23.09 -10.23
CA SER A 107 9.21 22.92 -10.37
C SER A 107 9.66 23.07 -11.83
N ALA A 108 8.89 22.52 -12.78
CA ALA A 108 9.15 22.69 -14.21
C ALA A 108 8.99 24.16 -14.67
N LEU A 109 8.01 24.90 -14.12
CA LEU A 109 7.87 26.33 -14.38
C LEU A 109 9.06 27.13 -13.84
N ARG A 110 9.54 26.80 -12.64
CA ARG A 110 10.72 27.45 -12.02
C ARG A 110 12.02 27.23 -12.79
N LEU A 111 12.14 26.17 -13.59
CA LEU A 111 13.30 26.02 -14.50
C LEU A 111 13.37 27.13 -15.55
N ARG A 112 12.23 27.69 -15.96
CA ARG A 112 12.18 28.77 -16.97
C ARG A 112 12.58 30.13 -16.39
N GLN A 113 12.29 30.36 -15.12
CA GLN A 113 12.67 31.57 -14.39
C GLN A 113 13.20 31.19 -13.00
N PRO A 114 14.48 30.77 -12.91
CA PRO A 114 15.08 30.37 -11.64
C PRO A 114 15.17 31.57 -10.70
N VAL A 115 14.48 31.50 -9.57
CA VAL A 115 14.57 32.49 -8.50
C VAL A 115 15.21 31.82 -7.30
N LEU A 116 16.21 32.46 -6.70
CA LEU A 116 16.81 31.95 -5.47
C LEU A 116 15.75 31.92 -4.37
N PRO A 117 15.42 30.75 -3.79
CA PRO A 117 14.49 30.69 -2.68
C PRO A 117 15.09 31.39 -1.45
N ARG A 118 14.24 31.74 -0.49
CA ARG A 118 14.72 32.22 0.81
C ARG A 118 15.41 31.06 1.54
N LEU A 119 16.73 31.03 1.47
CA LEU A 119 17.54 29.91 1.98
C LEU A 119 17.43 29.70 3.49
N PRO A 120 17.46 30.74 4.37
CA PRO A 120 17.37 30.52 5.81
C PRO A 120 16.08 29.79 6.26
N PRO A 121 14.86 30.20 5.84
CA PRO A 121 13.66 29.46 6.21
C PRO A 121 13.58 28.07 5.56
N MET A 122 14.04 27.91 4.31
CA MET A 122 14.06 26.60 3.65
C MET A 122 14.96 25.59 4.38
N ILE A 123 16.18 25.99 4.73
CA ILE A 123 17.11 25.14 5.49
C ILE A 123 16.57 24.91 6.91
N GLY A 124 16.01 25.95 7.55
CA GLY A 124 15.43 25.85 8.89
C GLY A 124 14.31 24.81 8.99
N VAL A 125 13.36 24.82 8.04
CA VAL A 125 12.27 23.83 7.96
C VAL A 125 12.85 22.43 7.70
N ALA A 126 13.78 22.29 6.75
CA ALA A 126 14.38 21.00 6.44
C ALA A 126 15.17 20.41 7.62
N VAL A 127 15.87 21.23 8.40
CA VAL A 127 16.56 20.81 9.64
C VAL A 127 15.55 20.38 10.70
N LEU A 128 14.46 21.12 10.89
CA LEU A 128 13.42 20.76 11.85
C LEU A 128 12.75 19.42 11.48
N GLY A 129 12.39 19.25 10.21
CA GLY A 129 11.88 17.98 9.68
C GLY A 129 12.88 16.83 9.85
N LEU A 130 14.16 17.06 9.57
CA LEU A 130 15.21 16.06 9.79
C LEU A 130 15.31 15.65 11.26
N VAL A 131 15.31 16.60 12.18
CA VAL A 131 15.37 16.33 13.63
C VAL A 131 14.14 15.54 14.09
N ALA A 132 12.94 15.93 13.65
CA ALA A 132 11.71 15.24 13.97
C ALA A 132 11.74 13.79 13.45
N ASN A 133 12.11 13.59 12.18
CA ASN A 133 12.20 12.27 11.58
C ASN A 133 13.26 11.39 12.23
N LEU A 134 14.44 11.93 12.55
CA LEU A 134 15.48 11.20 13.28
C LEU A 134 15.02 10.81 14.68
N TRP A 135 14.28 11.67 15.38
CA TRP A 135 13.72 11.37 16.70
C TRP A 135 12.70 10.23 16.62
N VAL A 136 11.77 10.28 15.67
CA VAL A 136 10.78 9.21 15.45
C VAL A 136 11.50 7.91 15.04
N ALA A 137 12.44 7.97 14.11
CA ALA A 137 13.22 6.80 13.66
C ALA A 137 13.99 6.16 14.83
N ALA A 138 14.61 6.95 15.70
CA ALA A 138 15.32 6.45 16.88
C ALA A 138 14.38 5.71 17.85
N ARG A 139 13.16 6.22 18.06
CA ARG A 139 12.15 5.58 18.91
C ARG A 139 11.58 4.31 18.29
N LEU A 140 11.45 4.27 16.96
CA LEU A 140 10.94 3.10 16.24
C LEU A 140 11.98 2.00 16.04
N ARG A 141 13.28 2.32 16.06
CA ARG A 141 14.38 1.38 15.68
C ARG A 141 14.36 0.05 16.42
N GLY A 142 14.05 0.04 17.72
CA GLY A 142 14.00 -1.19 18.53
C GLY A 142 12.77 -2.04 18.23
N ALA A 143 11.62 -1.39 18.13
CA ALA A 143 10.34 -2.05 17.90
C ALA A 143 10.17 -2.51 16.44
N ALA A 144 10.75 -1.79 15.48
CA ALA A 144 10.80 -2.13 14.06
C ALA A 144 11.54 -3.45 13.75
N ARG A 145 12.38 -3.95 14.67
CA ARG A 145 13.03 -5.27 14.51
C ARG A 145 12.07 -6.44 14.69
N HIS A 146 10.99 -6.23 15.44
CA HIS A 146 10.09 -7.28 15.88
C HIS A 146 8.67 -7.13 15.32
N ASP A 147 8.34 -5.96 14.75
CA ASP A 147 7.04 -5.68 14.15
C ASP A 147 7.21 -5.12 12.73
N LEU A 148 6.62 -5.81 11.75
CA LEU A 148 6.68 -5.43 10.33
C LEU A 148 5.98 -4.10 10.04
N ASN A 149 4.92 -3.74 10.78
CA ASN A 149 4.25 -2.46 10.64
C ASN A 149 5.14 -1.32 11.11
N LEU A 150 5.82 -1.52 12.25
CA LEU A 150 6.79 -0.54 12.75
C LEU A 150 8.04 -0.47 11.87
N ARG A 151 8.41 -1.57 11.20
CA ARG A 151 9.44 -1.55 10.15
C ARG A 151 9.02 -0.71 8.95
N GLY A 152 7.77 -0.83 8.50
CA GLY A 152 7.21 0.01 7.44
C GLY A 152 7.23 1.50 7.81
N ALA A 153 6.72 1.84 8.99
CA ALA A 153 6.76 3.20 9.51
C ALA A 153 8.21 3.73 9.67
N PHE A 154 9.13 2.90 10.15
CA PHE A 154 10.56 3.25 10.25
C PHE A 154 11.18 3.55 8.88
N LEU A 155 10.90 2.72 7.86
CA LEU A 155 11.40 2.94 6.50
C LEU A 155 10.85 4.22 5.87
N HIS A 156 9.57 4.52 6.12
CA HIS A 156 8.95 5.76 5.66
C HIS A 156 9.63 6.99 6.27
N VAL A 157 9.70 7.06 7.60
CA VAL A 157 10.35 8.18 8.32
C VAL A 157 11.84 8.32 7.96
N THR A 158 12.53 7.20 7.72
CA THR A 158 13.93 7.23 7.26
C THR A 158 14.04 7.80 5.84
N SER A 159 13.08 7.52 4.97
CA SER A 159 13.03 8.08 3.61
C SER A 159 12.79 9.59 3.65
N ASP A 160 11.92 10.07 4.54
CA ASP A 160 11.66 11.50 4.73
C ASP A 160 12.89 12.21 5.31
N ALA A 161 13.60 11.58 6.27
CA ALA A 161 14.87 12.09 6.77
C ALA A 161 15.92 12.22 5.65
N LEU A 162 16.04 11.22 4.77
CA LEU A 162 16.94 11.27 3.61
C LEU A 162 16.55 12.41 2.65
N ALA A 163 15.25 12.63 2.42
CA ALA A 163 14.77 13.75 1.63
C ALA A 163 15.15 15.09 2.27
N SER A 164 14.99 15.24 3.59
CA SER A 164 15.42 16.45 4.33
C SER A 164 16.92 16.70 4.20
N VAL A 165 17.76 15.67 4.28
CA VAL A 165 19.22 15.79 4.03
C VAL A 165 19.50 16.30 2.63
N GLY A 166 18.79 15.79 1.61
CA GLY A 166 18.89 16.27 0.24
C GLY A 166 18.58 17.76 0.10
N VAL A 167 17.49 18.22 0.71
CA VAL A 167 17.07 19.64 0.70
C VAL A 167 18.08 20.53 1.44
N ILE A 168 18.61 20.08 2.59
CA ILE A 168 19.64 20.83 3.34
C ILE A 168 20.90 20.96 2.49
N GLY A 169 21.39 19.85 1.91
CA GLY A 169 22.58 19.86 1.05
C GLY A 169 22.41 20.81 -0.13
N ALA A 170 21.24 20.81 -0.75
CA ALA A 170 20.90 21.73 -1.83
C ALA A 170 20.87 23.19 -1.38
N GLY A 171 20.28 23.48 -0.22
CA GLY A 171 20.28 24.81 0.37
C GLY A 171 21.69 25.33 0.62
N LEU A 172 22.59 24.48 1.10
CA LEU A 172 24.00 24.84 1.32
C LEU A 172 24.74 25.08 0.00
N VAL A 173 24.53 24.24 -1.02
CA VAL A 173 25.12 24.45 -2.36
C VAL A 173 24.60 25.75 -2.97
N MET A 174 23.30 26.03 -2.88
CA MET A 174 22.71 27.28 -3.36
C MET A 174 23.22 28.50 -2.59
N ALA A 175 23.43 28.38 -1.28
CA ALA A 175 24.01 29.45 -0.46
C ALA A 175 25.46 29.77 -0.87
N ALA A 176 26.24 28.74 -1.23
CA ALA A 176 27.63 28.91 -1.61
C ALA A 176 27.82 29.38 -3.06
N THR A 177 26.97 28.91 -3.99
CA THR A 177 27.18 29.08 -5.45
C THR A 177 26.22 30.06 -6.11
N GLY A 178 25.09 30.37 -5.47
CA GLY A 178 23.99 31.09 -6.10
C GLY A 178 23.26 30.29 -7.20
N TRP A 179 23.45 28.96 -7.26
CA TRP A 179 22.89 28.13 -8.33
C TRP A 179 21.39 27.86 -8.15
N ALA A 180 20.55 28.86 -8.48
CA ALA A 180 19.10 28.82 -8.29
C ALA A 180 18.36 27.69 -9.03
N VAL A 181 18.98 27.11 -10.07
CA VAL A 181 18.41 25.98 -10.84
C VAL A 181 18.38 24.69 -10.01
N LEU A 182 19.16 24.60 -8.94
CA LEU A 182 19.22 23.39 -8.12
C LEU A 182 17.90 23.10 -7.39
N ASP A 183 17.19 24.14 -6.93
CA ASP A 183 15.86 24.02 -6.30
C ASP A 183 14.84 23.30 -7.20
N PRO A 184 14.53 23.77 -8.42
CA PRO A 184 13.57 23.08 -9.28
C PRO A 184 14.03 21.70 -9.76
N LEU A 185 15.34 21.45 -9.90
CA LEU A 185 15.83 20.11 -10.25
C LEU A 185 15.54 19.09 -9.15
N ILE A 186 15.71 19.49 -7.89
CA ILE A 186 15.42 18.64 -6.74
C ILE A 186 13.91 18.47 -6.57
N GLY A 187 13.14 19.54 -6.75
CA GLY A 187 11.68 19.47 -6.77
C GLY A 187 11.16 18.46 -7.80
N ILE A 188 11.71 18.47 -9.01
CA ILE A 188 11.40 17.48 -10.06
C ILE A 188 11.79 16.07 -9.63
N GLY A 189 12.99 15.89 -9.05
CA GLY A 189 13.45 14.58 -8.57
C GLY A 189 12.56 13.98 -7.49
N ILE A 190 12.21 14.79 -6.48
CA ILE A 190 11.31 14.39 -5.38
C ILE A 190 9.92 14.08 -5.93
N ALA A 191 9.34 14.98 -6.74
CA ALA A 191 8.02 14.78 -7.33
C ALA A 191 7.96 13.52 -8.22
N GLY A 192 9.02 13.27 -9.01
CA GLY A 192 9.14 12.08 -9.84
C GLY A 192 9.20 10.78 -9.03
N ALA A 193 9.94 10.76 -7.92
CA ALA A 193 9.99 9.62 -7.00
C ALA A 193 8.61 9.35 -6.36
N ILE A 194 7.90 10.41 -5.93
CA ILE A 194 6.55 10.30 -5.38
C ILE A 194 5.58 9.75 -6.44
N LEU A 195 5.59 10.31 -7.65
CA LEU A 195 4.74 9.85 -8.77
C LEU A 195 5.00 8.39 -9.14
N PHE A 196 6.26 7.96 -9.16
CA PHE A 196 6.60 6.57 -9.43
C PHE A 196 6.00 5.61 -8.39
N ASN A 197 6.12 5.94 -7.10
CA ASN A 197 5.54 5.15 -6.03
C ASN A 197 4.00 5.16 -6.07
N ALA A 198 3.38 6.31 -6.31
CA ALA A 198 1.94 6.45 -6.45
C ALA A 198 1.41 5.65 -7.65
N PHE A 199 2.10 5.66 -8.79
CA PHE A 199 1.77 4.86 -9.96
C PHE A 199 1.83 3.35 -9.67
N ARG A 200 2.86 2.88 -8.95
CA ARG A 200 2.96 1.46 -8.57
C ARG A 200 1.78 1.01 -7.70
N LEU A 201 1.38 1.85 -6.76
CA LEU A 201 0.21 1.65 -5.88
C LEU A 201 -1.09 1.64 -6.68
N LEU A 202 -1.31 2.65 -7.53
CA LEU A 202 -2.49 2.76 -8.38
C LEU A 202 -2.63 1.55 -9.31
N ARG A 203 -1.54 1.15 -9.97
CA ARG A 203 -1.53 -0.03 -10.83
C ARG A 203 -1.87 -1.32 -10.06
N GLU A 204 -1.51 -1.41 -8.79
CA GLU A 204 -1.85 -2.57 -7.96
C GLU A 204 -3.32 -2.55 -7.54
N ALA A 205 -3.82 -1.40 -7.09
CA ALA A 205 -5.23 -1.23 -6.75
C ALA A 205 -6.13 -1.49 -7.97
N LEU A 206 -5.76 -0.96 -9.14
CA LEU A 206 -6.48 -1.21 -10.40
C LEU A 206 -6.46 -2.70 -10.77
N ASN A 207 -5.32 -3.38 -10.61
CA ASN A 207 -5.25 -4.82 -10.86
C ASN A 207 -6.24 -5.60 -9.96
N LEU A 208 -6.34 -5.25 -8.68
CA LEU A 208 -7.31 -5.88 -7.77
C LEU A 208 -8.76 -5.51 -8.11
N LEU A 209 -9.03 -4.27 -8.50
CA LEU A 209 -10.38 -3.84 -8.92
C LEU A 209 -10.84 -4.57 -10.18
N LEU A 210 -9.92 -4.83 -11.11
CA LEU A 210 -10.15 -5.55 -12.37
C LEU A 210 -10.05 -7.07 -12.22
N GLU A 211 -10.04 -7.59 -10.99
CA GLU A 211 -10.01 -9.04 -10.71
C GLU A 211 -8.77 -9.73 -11.30
N GLY A 212 -7.66 -9.00 -11.38
CA GLY A 212 -6.38 -9.50 -11.87
C GLY A 212 -5.70 -10.44 -10.88
N VAL A 213 -4.82 -11.28 -11.42
CA VAL A 213 -3.94 -12.16 -10.64
C VAL A 213 -3.02 -11.30 -9.75
N PRO A 214 -2.90 -11.59 -8.44
CA PRO A 214 -1.98 -10.88 -7.55
C PRO A 214 -0.53 -10.97 -8.03
N ARG A 215 0.25 -9.89 -7.93
CA ARG A 215 1.63 -9.79 -8.48
C ARG A 215 2.62 -10.84 -7.96
N HIS A 216 2.38 -11.38 -6.76
CA HIS A 216 3.24 -12.40 -6.15
C HIS A 216 2.88 -13.83 -6.58
N LEU A 217 1.80 -14.00 -7.35
CA LEU A 217 1.35 -15.27 -7.88
C LEU A 217 1.46 -15.29 -9.40
N ARG A 218 1.67 -16.48 -9.93
CA ARG A 218 1.55 -16.74 -11.36
C ARG A 218 0.57 -17.88 -11.58
N LEU A 219 -0.38 -17.66 -12.48
CA LEU A 219 -1.45 -18.62 -12.74
C LEU A 219 -0.89 -19.96 -13.23
N ASP A 220 0.12 -19.95 -14.10
CA ASP A 220 0.78 -21.16 -14.60
C ASP A 220 1.40 -22.01 -13.48
N GLU A 221 2.04 -21.38 -12.49
CA GLU A 221 2.61 -22.09 -11.34
C GLU A 221 1.52 -22.71 -10.44
N VAL A 222 0.42 -21.98 -10.24
CA VAL A 222 -0.74 -22.47 -9.49
C VAL A 222 -1.37 -23.67 -10.20
N LEU A 223 -1.63 -23.55 -11.51
CA LEU A 223 -2.21 -24.62 -12.32
C LEU A 223 -1.30 -25.86 -12.37
N ALA A 224 0.01 -25.68 -12.55
CA ALA A 224 0.98 -26.78 -12.53
C ALA A 224 0.97 -27.52 -11.18
N ALA A 225 0.85 -26.80 -10.07
CA ALA A 225 0.76 -27.40 -8.76
C ALA A 225 -0.54 -28.21 -8.55
N VAL A 226 -1.66 -27.78 -9.13
CA VAL A 226 -2.91 -28.56 -9.09
C VAL A 226 -2.83 -29.77 -10.02
N LYS A 227 -2.30 -29.63 -11.25
CA LYS A 227 -2.07 -30.74 -12.19
C LYS A 227 -1.18 -31.84 -11.60
N ALA A 228 -0.26 -31.48 -10.71
CA ALA A 228 0.62 -32.43 -10.04
C ALA A 228 -0.06 -33.22 -8.91
N VAL A 229 -1.37 -33.07 -8.67
CA VAL A 229 -2.11 -33.90 -7.70
C VAL A 229 -2.57 -35.19 -8.38
N PRO A 230 -2.25 -36.39 -7.85
CA PRO A 230 -2.68 -37.65 -8.45
C PRO A 230 -4.20 -37.74 -8.60
N GLY A 231 -4.67 -38.00 -9.82
CA GLY A 231 -6.10 -38.06 -10.15
C GLY A 231 -6.65 -36.80 -10.83
N VAL A 232 -5.87 -35.72 -10.92
CA VAL A 232 -6.18 -34.58 -11.78
C VAL A 232 -5.68 -34.87 -13.19
N VAL A 233 -6.59 -34.89 -14.16
CA VAL A 233 -6.27 -35.11 -15.59
C VAL A 233 -6.01 -33.79 -16.28
N ASP A 234 -6.90 -32.80 -16.08
CA ASP A 234 -6.77 -31.48 -16.67
C ASP A 234 -7.42 -30.39 -15.80
N LEU A 235 -7.07 -29.14 -16.08
CA LEU A 235 -7.73 -27.95 -15.54
C LEU A 235 -8.19 -27.03 -16.66
N SER A 236 -9.40 -26.54 -16.51
CA SER A 236 -10.05 -25.62 -17.43
C SER A 236 -10.76 -24.51 -16.68
N ASP A 237 -11.08 -23.44 -17.39
CA ASP A 237 -11.77 -22.26 -16.86
C ASP A 237 -11.24 -21.74 -15.52
N ALA A 238 -9.91 -21.66 -15.39
CA ALA A 238 -9.29 -21.20 -14.16
C ALA A 238 -9.26 -19.66 -14.09
N HIS A 239 -9.95 -19.12 -13.10
CA HIS A 239 -9.99 -17.70 -12.75
C HIS A 239 -9.33 -17.51 -11.38
N LEU A 240 -8.25 -16.73 -11.34
CA LEU A 240 -7.50 -16.43 -10.13
C LEU A 240 -7.47 -14.91 -9.92
N TRP A 241 -8.01 -14.44 -8.80
CA TRP A 241 -8.09 -13.00 -8.52
C TRP A 241 -7.85 -12.69 -7.04
N GLY A 242 -7.45 -11.45 -6.77
CA GLY A 242 -7.39 -10.92 -5.39
C GLY A 242 -8.61 -10.06 -5.08
N LEU A 243 -9.22 -10.24 -3.90
CA LEU A 243 -10.24 -9.30 -3.39
C LEU A 243 -9.61 -8.11 -2.67
N CYS A 244 -8.49 -8.34 -2.00
CA CYS A 244 -7.67 -7.35 -1.31
C CYS A 244 -6.24 -7.91 -1.18
N SER A 245 -5.38 -7.19 -0.48
CA SER A 245 -3.95 -7.51 -0.27
C SER A 245 -3.69 -8.91 0.33
N HIS A 246 -4.66 -9.47 1.06
CA HIS A 246 -4.51 -10.69 1.86
C HIS A 246 -5.59 -11.75 1.58
N MET A 247 -6.45 -11.54 0.59
CA MET A 247 -7.50 -12.48 0.23
C MET A 247 -7.44 -12.78 -1.26
N VAL A 248 -7.03 -14.01 -1.57
CA VAL A 248 -6.94 -14.53 -2.93
C VAL A 248 -7.99 -15.61 -3.12
N SER A 249 -8.66 -15.57 -4.27
CA SER A 249 -9.70 -16.50 -4.67
C SER A 249 -9.35 -17.19 -5.97
N LEU A 250 -9.70 -18.48 -6.06
CA LEU A 250 -9.57 -19.29 -7.27
C LEU A 250 -10.91 -19.96 -7.57
N SER A 251 -11.35 -19.88 -8.83
CA SER A 251 -12.42 -20.71 -9.39
C SER A 251 -11.85 -21.51 -10.54
N ALA A 252 -12.07 -22.82 -10.58
CA ALA A 252 -11.56 -23.67 -11.66
C ALA A 252 -12.40 -24.92 -11.85
N HIS A 253 -12.40 -25.44 -13.08
CA HIS A 253 -12.94 -26.74 -13.43
C HIS A 253 -11.80 -27.75 -13.44
N ILE A 254 -11.99 -28.87 -12.76
CA ILE A 254 -10.99 -29.93 -12.58
C ILE A 254 -11.53 -31.19 -13.24
N THR A 255 -10.88 -31.66 -14.30
CA THR A 255 -11.18 -32.97 -14.87
C THR A 255 -10.51 -34.04 -14.04
N VAL A 256 -11.31 -34.93 -13.45
CA VAL A 256 -10.85 -36.01 -12.57
C VAL A 256 -10.77 -37.31 -13.37
N ASP A 257 -9.75 -38.12 -13.07
CA ASP A 257 -9.63 -39.47 -13.60
C ASP A 257 -10.91 -40.27 -13.29
N PRO A 258 -11.61 -40.85 -14.30
CA PRO A 258 -12.80 -41.65 -14.07
C PRO A 258 -12.61 -42.76 -13.04
N ALA A 259 -11.40 -43.34 -12.92
CA ALA A 259 -11.09 -44.36 -11.92
C ALA A 259 -11.05 -43.84 -10.47
N ARG A 260 -10.94 -42.52 -10.29
CA ARG A 260 -10.88 -41.82 -9.00
C ARG A 260 -12.09 -40.92 -8.74
N TRP A 261 -13.13 -41.01 -9.57
CA TRP A 261 -14.33 -40.16 -9.47
C TRP A 261 -14.99 -40.25 -8.08
N ASP A 262 -15.09 -41.44 -7.51
CA ASP A 262 -15.71 -41.64 -6.19
C ASP A 262 -14.88 -41.05 -5.03
N ASP A 263 -13.58 -40.77 -5.26
CA ASP A 263 -12.66 -40.14 -4.28
C ASP A 263 -12.53 -38.62 -4.49
N GLN A 264 -13.41 -38.01 -5.31
CA GLN A 264 -13.40 -36.57 -5.59
C GLN A 264 -13.43 -35.67 -4.34
N PRO A 265 -14.11 -36.00 -3.21
CA PRO A 265 -14.10 -35.11 -2.04
C PRO A 265 -12.73 -35.05 -1.38
N ARG A 266 -12.00 -36.19 -1.36
CA ARG A 266 -10.63 -36.24 -0.86
C ARG A 266 -9.69 -35.47 -1.78
N LEU A 267 -9.83 -35.66 -3.09
CA LEU A 267 -9.05 -34.94 -4.10
C LEU A 267 -9.25 -33.42 -3.98
N GLN A 268 -10.50 -32.96 -3.84
CA GLN A 268 -10.83 -31.55 -3.64
C GLN A 268 -10.16 -30.98 -2.39
N ASN A 269 -10.19 -31.71 -1.28
CA ASN A 269 -9.54 -31.30 -0.03
C ASN A 269 -8.01 -31.24 -0.16
N GLU A 270 -7.40 -32.19 -0.87
CA GLU A 270 -5.95 -32.21 -1.13
C GLU A 270 -5.53 -31.01 -1.99
N ILE A 271 -6.28 -30.72 -3.06
CA ILE A 271 -6.04 -29.54 -3.91
C ILE A 271 -6.20 -28.27 -3.08
N ALA A 272 -7.29 -28.12 -2.32
CA ALA A 272 -7.54 -26.93 -1.51
C ALA A 272 -6.45 -26.74 -0.44
N ALA A 273 -5.96 -27.81 0.18
CA ALA A 273 -4.85 -27.75 1.12
C ALA A 273 -3.55 -27.30 0.44
N ARG A 274 -3.20 -27.88 -0.71
CA ARG A 274 -2.00 -27.49 -1.47
C ARG A 274 -2.06 -26.02 -1.90
N LEU A 275 -3.23 -25.54 -2.36
CA LEU A 275 -3.45 -24.15 -2.74
C LEU A 275 -3.28 -23.18 -1.58
N ARG A 276 -3.86 -23.52 -0.41
CA ARG A 276 -3.73 -22.72 0.81
C ARG A 276 -2.30 -22.70 1.33
N ASP A 277 -1.67 -23.86 1.46
CA ASP A 277 -0.40 -24.00 2.17
C ASP A 277 0.78 -23.48 1.33
N ARG A 278 0.74 -23.63 0.00
CA ARG A 278 1.81 -23.18 -0.90
C ARG A 278 1.61 -21.76 -1.42
N PHE A 279 0.38 -21.35 -1.70
CA PHE A 279 0.09 -20.08 -2.38
C PHE A 279 -0.77 -19.11 -1.55
N GLY A 280 -1.21 -19.49 -0.35
CA GLY A 280 -2.07 -18.64 0.47
C GLY A 280 -3.48 -18.45 -0.09
N ILE A 281 -3.93 -19.29 -1.03
CA ILE A 281 -5.25 -19.19 -1.65
C ILE A 281 -6.27 -19.84 -0.71
N GLY A 282 -6.96 -19.02 0.09
CA GLY A 282 -7.88 -19.49 1.12
C GLY A 282 -9.31 -19.72 0.66
N HIS A 283 -9.75 -19.08 -0.44
CA HIS A 283 -11.12 -19.18 -0.94
C HIS A 283 -11.13 -19.83 -2.33
N VAL A 284 -11.50 -21.11 -2.38
CA VAL A 284 -11.43 -21.90 -3.61
C VAL A 284 -12.79 -22.51 -3.94
N THR A 285 -13.23 -22.32 -5.18
CA THR A 285 -14.37 -23.04 -5.76
C THR A 285 -13.82 -23.97 -6.85
N LEU A 286 -13.93 -25.28 -6.63
CA LEU A 286 -13.47 -26.28 -7.61
C LEU A 286 -14.67 -27.08 -8.09
N GLN A 287 -14.96 -27.00 -9.39
CA GLN A 287 -15.96 -27.83 -10.03
C GLN A 287 -15.30 -29.11 -10.55
N MET A 288 -15.64 -30.26 -9.97
CA MET A 288 -15.13 -31.56 -10.40
C MET A 288 -15.94 -32.06 -11.60
N GLU A 289 -15.25 -32.50 -12.66
CA GLU A 289 -15.87 -33.00 -13.89
C GLU A 289 -15.26 -34.35 -14.30
N ASN A 290 -16.09 -35.23 -14.86
CA ASN A 290 -15.67 -36.56 -15.31
C ASN A 290 -15.20 -36.58 -16.77
N ARG A 291 -15.25 -35.43 -17.45
CA ARG A 291 -14.84 -35.22 -18.84
C ARG A 291 -14.19 -33.85 -18.97
N ALA A 292 -13.46 -33.65 -20.06
CA ALA A 292 -12.88 -32.35 -20.38
C ALA A 292 -14.00 -31.32 -20.58
N TRP A 293 -13.90 -30.20 -19.88
CA TRP A 293 -14.83 -29.09 -20.04
C TRP A 293 -14.64 -28.43 -21.40
N THR A 294 -15.73 -28.25 -22.14
CA THR A 294 -15.74 -27.45 -23.37
C THR A 294 -16.35 -26.08 -23.08
N ARG A 295 -15.64 -25.00 -23.42
CA ARG A 295 -16.18 -23.64 -23.37
C ARG A 295 -17.48 -23.57 -24.17
N PRO A 296 -18.56 -22.97 -23.63
CA PRO A 296 -19.73 -22.63 -24.42
C PRO A 296 -19.41 -21.59 -25.50
#